data_AF-A0A972K489-F1
#
_entry.id   AF-A0A972K489-F1
#
_cell.length_a   1.000
_cell.length_b   1.000
_cell.length_c   1.000
_cell.angle_alpha   90.00
_cell.angle_beta   90.00
_cell.angle_gamma   90.00
#
_symmetry.space_group_name_H-M   'P 1'
#
loop_
_entity.id
_entity.type
_entity.pdbx_description
1 polymer ?
#
loop_
_entity_poly.entity_id
_entity_poly.type
_entity_poly.pdbx_seq_one_letter_code
_entity_poly.pdbx_strand_id
1 'polypeptide(L)'
;MFRNPLHSINDPFKEMETSTKESDHASSIAETHFVKPHYVEGYEREDGVSVEGYWRDGDGDTSEDRTLEDGGGYEQTNPDDDLTNNLD
;
A
#
# COMPACT_ATOMS: atom_id res chain seq x y z
N MET A 1 -35.84 -44.46 -3.24
CA MET A 1 -35.84 -43.06 -2.73
C MET A 1 -34.42 -42.54 -2.80
N PHE A 2 -34.11 -41.78 -3.85
CA PHE A 2 -32.81 -41.13 -3.99
C PHE A 2 -33.01 -39.67 -3.56
N ARG A 3 -32.45 -39.30 -2.40
CA ARG A 3 -32.33 -37.90 -2.00
C ARG A 3 -30.91 -37.48 -2.37
N ASN A 4 -30.80 -36.64 -3.40
CA ASN A 4 -29.57 -35.88 -3.66
C ASN A 4 -29.36 -34.90 -2.50
N PRO A 5 -28.21 -34.91 -1.79
CA PRO A 5 -27.80 -33.74 -1.06
C PRO A 5 -27.14 -32.77 -2.06
N LEU A 6 -27.63 -31.54 -2.00
CA LEU A 6 -27.20 -30.38 -2.75
C LEU A 6 -25.68 -30.21 -2.77
N HIS A 7 -25.20 -29.69 -3.90
CA HIS A 7 -23.86 -29.15 -4.07
C HIS A 7 -23.46 -28.34 -2.83
N SER A 8 -22.54 -28.89 -2.03
CA SER A 8 -21.82 -28.09 -1.05
C SER A 8 -20.82 -27.25 -1.84
N ILE A 9 -21.32 -26.09 -2.26
CA ILE A 9 -20.62 -24.83 -2.44
C ILE A 9 -19.12 -24.97 -2.25
N ASN A 10 -18.36 -24.88 -3.34
CA ASN A 10 -16.93 -24.58 -3.28
C ASN A 10 -16.83 -23.23 -2.58
N ASP A 11 -16.53 -23.24 -1.29
CA ASP A 11 -16.24 -22.04 -0.52
C ASP A 11 -14.80 -21.64 -0.87
N PRO A 12 -14.59 -20.59 -1.67
CA PRO A 12 -13.26 -20.20 -2.12
C PRO A 12 -12.39 -19.65 -0.99
N PHE A 13 -12.93 -19.49 0.23
CA PHE A 13 -12.23 -18.97 1.40
C PHE A 13 -11.89 -20.04 2.44
N LYS A 14 -12.34 -21.29 2.25
CA LYS A 14 -12.11 -22.37 3.24
C LYS A 14 -10.70 -22.97 3.20
N GLU A 15 -9.95 -22.72 2.13
CA GLU A 15 -8.54 -23.14 1.99
C GLU A 15 -7.56 -22.17 2.66
N MET A 16 -8.03 -21.03 3.21
CA MET A 16 -7.16 -20.00 3.82
C MET A 16 -6.86 -20.23 5.31
N GLU A 17 -7.37 -21.28 5.95
CA GLU A 17 -7.18 -21.49 7.40
C GLU A 17 -6.16 -22.58 7.79
N THR A 18 -5.48 -23.24 6.85
CA THR A 18 -4.46 -24.24 7.21
C THR A 18 -3.24 -24.20 6.29
N SER A 19 -2.42 -23.16 6.40
CA SER A 19 -1.00 -23.28 6.02
C SER A 19 -0.14 -22.18 6.64
N THR A 20 -0.04 -22.15 7.97
CA THR A 20 1.21 -21.76 8.63
C THR A 20 2.26 -22.84 8.34
N LYS A 21 2.83 -22.76 7.15
CA LYS A 21 4.10 -23.39 6.83
C LYS A 21 5.06 -22.26 6.52
N GLU A 22 6.00 -22.06 7.44
CA GLU A 22 7.24 -21.34 7.21
C GLU A 22 7.83 -21.85 5.88
N SER A 23 7.70 -21.04 4.86
CA SER A 23 8.34 -21.24 3.58
C SER A 23 9.51 -20.28 3.57
N ASP A 24 10.71 -20.81 3.69
CA ASP A 24 12.00 -20.16 3.42
C ASP A 24 12.14 -19.81 1.92
N HIS A 25 11.07 -19.29 1.34
CA HIS A 25 11.13 -18.48 0.14
C HIS A 25 11.27 -17.07 0.69
N ALA A 26 12.51 -16.58 0.80
CA ALA A 26 12.79 -15.16 0.88
C ALA A 26 12.24 -14.49 -0.39
N SER A 27 10.92 -14.39 -0.47
CA SER A 27 10.26 -13.30 -1.16
C SER A 27 10.86 -12.09 -0.49
N SER A 28 11.67 -11.34 -1.23
CA SER A 28 12.03 -9.97 -0.89
C SER A 28 10.72 -9.29 -0.49
N ILE A 29 10.44 -9.27 0.80
CA ILE A 29 9.32 -8.53 1.36
C ILE A 29 9.83 -7.12 1.17
N ALA A 30 9.49 -6.50 0.04
CA ALA A 30 9.86 -5.12 -0.23
C ALA A 30 9.52 -4.36 1.05
N GLU A 31 10.55 -3.89 1.75
CA GLU A 31 10.38 -3.37 3.10
C GLU A 31 9.33 -2.27 3.01
N THR A 32 8.17 -2.54 3.61
CA THR A 32 7.05 -1.60 3.60
C THR A 32 7.22 -0.72 4.82
N HIS A 33 7.20 0.59 4.62
CA HIS A 33 7.30 1.57 5.70
C HIS A 33 6.25 2.66 5.55
N PHE A 34 5.91 3.24 6.71
CA PHE A 34 4.94 4.32 6.79
C PHE A 34 5.60 5.67 6.46
N VAL A 35 5.00 6.40 5.54
CA VAL A 35 5.38 7.77 5.16
C VAL A 35 4.42 8.75 5.81
N LYS A 36 4.96 9.69 6.60
CA LYS A 36 4.17 10.74 7.23
C LYS A 36 3.70 11.78 6.21
N PRO A 37 2.55 12.44 6.45
CA PRO A 37 2.15 13.60 5.65
C PRO A 37 3.25 14.66 5.59
N HIS A 38 3.52 15.16 4.39
CA HIS A 38 4.53 16.19 4.18
C HIS A 38 4.20 17.05 2.95
N TYR A 39 4.80 18.24 2.91
CA TYR A 39 4.75 19.12 1.74
C TYR A 39 5.86 18.76 0.77
N VAL A 40 5.51 18.66 -0.51
CA VAL A 40 6.45 18.49 -1.61
C VAL A 40 6.66 19.84 -2.27
N GLU A 41 7.90 20.30 -2.33
CA GLU A 41 8.26 21.54 -3.02
C GLU A 41 7.97 21.46 -4.53
N GLY A 42 7.61 22.60 -5.11
CA GLY A 42 7.38 22.70 -6.55
C GLY A 42 8.67 22.49 -7.35
N TYR A 43 8.55 21.91 -8.54
CA TYR A 43 9.68 21.59 -9.41
C TYR A 43 9.33 21.71 -10.89
N GLU A 44 10.36 21.82 -11.74
CA GLU A 44 10.20 21.77 -13.18
C GLU A 44 10.52 20.36 -13.67
N ARG A 45 9.60 19.78 -14.44
CA ARG A 45 9.79 18.48 -15.09
C ARG A 45 10.67 18.61 -16.32
N GLU A 46 11.31 17.51 -16.74
CA GLU A 46 12.16 17.48 -17.95
C GLU A 46 11.42 17.88 -19.24
N ASP A 47 10.10 17.71 -19.28
CA ASP A 47 9.23 18.13 -20.39
C ASP A 47 8.87 19.64 -20.36
N GLY A 48 9.43 20.40 -19.42
CA GLY A 48 9.24 21.84 -19.25
C GLY A 48 7.96 22.22 -18.51
N VAL A 49 7.22 21.25 -17.97
CA VAL A 49 6.03 21.52 -17.15
C VAL A 49 6.44 21.89 -15.73
N SER A 50 6.05 23.08 -15.27
CA SER A 50 6.17 23.45 -13.86
C SER A 50 5.07 22.78 -13.04
N VAL A 51 5.47 22.06 -11.99
CA VAL A 51 4.60 21.46 -10.99
C VAL A 51 4.66 22.35 -9.76
N GLU A 52 3.51 22.87 -9.34
CA GLU A 52 3.38 23.60 -8.08
C GLU A 52 3.56 22.63 -6.90
N GLY A 53 4.04 23.14 -5.77
CA GLY A 53 4.18 22.32 -4.57
C GLY A 53 2.82 21.87 -4.04
N TYR A 54 2.79 20.72 -3.36
CA TYR A 54 1.54 20.06 -2.96
C TYR A 54 1.73 19.23 -1.70
N TRP A 55 0.64 19.00 -0.97
CA TRP A 55 0.63 18.12 0.20
C TRP A 55 0.51 16.65 -0.24
N ARG A 56 1.32 15.78 0.37
CA ARG A 56 1.21 14.33 0.23
C ARG A 56 0.81 13.71 1.56
N ASP A 57 -0.46 13.31 1.67
CA ASP A 57 -1.01 12.62 2.84
C ASP A 57 -1.66 11.27 2.52
N GLY A 58 -1.81 10.91 1.25
CA GLY A 58 -2.25 9.58 0.83
C GLY A 58 -3.77 9.32 0.90
N ASP A 59 -4.61 10.34 1.09
CA ASP A 59 -6.07 10.17 1.07
C ASP A 59 -6.68 10.27 -0.34
N GLY A 60 -5.90 10.78 -1.30
CA GLY A 60 -6.27 10.93 -2.71
C GLY A 60 -7.08 12.19 -3.03
N ASP A 61 -7.27 13.09 -2.06
CA ASP A 61 -8.00 14.34 -2.19
C ASP A 61 -7.05 15.54 -2.00
N THR A 62 -6.72 16.23 -3.09
CA THR A 62 -5.79 17.37 -3.05
C THR A 62 -6.45 18.67 -2.58
N SER A 63 -7.71 18.64 -2.13
CA SER A 63 -8.41 19.83 -1.64
C SER A 63 -8.32 20.02 -0.12
N GLU A 64 -7.89 18.99 0.60
CA GLU A 64 -7.79 18.98 2.05
C GLU A 64 -6.42 18.39 2.45
N ASP A 65 -5.69 19.09 3.34
CA ASP A 65 -4.41 18.62 3.83
C ASP A 65 -4.60 17.88 5.16
N ARG A 66 -4.41 16.56 5.20
CA ARG A 66 -4.48 15.80 6.46
C ARG A 66 -3.15 15.77 7.17
N THR A 67 -3.20 16.10 8.44
CA THR A 67 -2.09 15.85 9.36
C THR A 67 -2.04 14.36 9.74
N LEU A 68 -0.98 13.94 10.42
CA LEU A 68 -0.88 12.59 10.97
C LEU A 68 -2.02 12.30 11.98
N GLU A 69 -2.46 13.32 12.72
CA GLU A 69 -3.50 13.20 13.75
C GLU A 69 -4.90 13.05 13.13
N ASP A 70 -5.08 13.60 11.94
CA ASP A 70 -6.30 13.48 11.12
C ASP A 70 -6.32 12.20 10.25
N GLY A 71 -5.37 11.30 10.47
CA GLY A 71 -5.26 10.02 9.76
C GLY A 71 -4.56 10.13 8.40
N GLY A 72 -3.76 11.17 8.18
CA GLY A 72 -2.88 11.27 7.02
C GLY A 72 -1.66 10.34 7.12
N GLY A 73 -1.10 10.02 5.97
CA GLY A 73 0.07 9.18 5.74
C GLY A 73 -0.29 7.92 4.96
N TYR A 74 0.72 7.25 4.42
CA TYR A 74 0.51 6.06 3.60
C TYR A 74 1.67 5.07 3.72
N GLU A 75 1.36 3.79 3.52
CA GLU A 75 2.37 2.74 3.43
C GLU A 75 3.00 2.75 2.04
N GLN A 76 4.33 2.74 1.98
CA GLN A 76 5.09 2.66 0.74
C GLN A 76 5.99 1.43 0.78
N THR A 77 5.99 0.65 -0.29
CA THR A 77 7.00 -0.40 -0.51
C THR A 77 8.27 0.22 -1.08
N ASN A 78 9.45 -0.21 -0.65
CA ASN A 78 10.70 0.08 -1.36
C ASN A 78 10.98 -1.02 -2.40
N PRO A 79 10.61 -0.82 -3.68
CA PRO A 79 10.86 -1.83 -4.72
C PRO A 79 12.35 -2.00 -5.05
N ASP A 80 13.19 -1.06 -4.63
CA ASP A 80 14.65 -1.05 -4.80
C ASP A 80 15.42 -1.39 -3.51
N ASP A 81 14.73 -1.79 -2.44
CA ASP A 81 15.27 -2.06 -1.09
C ASP A 81 16.08 -0.89 -0.48
N ASP A 82 15.93 0.34 -1.01
CA ASP A 82 16.57 1.52 -0.43
C ASP A 82 15.64 2.24 0.55
N LEU A 83 15.81 1.93 1.83
CA LEU A 83 15.07 2.55 2.93
C LEU A 83 15.27 4.07 3.02
N THR A 84 16.30 4.65 2.40
CA THR A 84 16.62 6.07 2.54
C THR A 84 15.76 6.97 1.67
N ASN A 85 15.08 6.43 0.66
CA ASN A 85 14.24 7.16 -0.28
C ASN A 85 13.03 7.88 0.35
N ASN A 86 12.76 7.66 1.65
CA ASN A 86 11.65 8.29 2.39
C ASN A 86 11.99 8.65 3.85
N LEU A 87 13.28 8.75 4.22
CA LEU A 87 13.70 9.18 5.55
C LEU A 87 13.95 10.69 5.57
N ASP A 88 12.87 11.47 5.70
CA ASP A 88 12.94 12.89 6.10
C ASP A 88 12.78 13.05 7.62
#